data_AF-R9KSI6-F1
#
_entry.id   AF-R9KSI6-F1
#
_cell.length_a   1.000
_cell.length_b   1.000
_cell.length_c   1.000
_cell.angle_alpha   90.00
_cell.angle_beta   90.00
_cell.angle_gamma   90.00
#
_symmetry.space_group_name_H-M   'P 1'
#
loop_
_entity.id
_entity.type
_entity.pdbx_description
1 polymer ?
#
loop_
_entity_poly.entity_id
_entity_poly.type
_entity_poly.pdbx_seq_one_letter_code
_entity_poly.pdbx_strand_id
1 'polypeptide(L)'
;MIQEVQSQWNEMPEKDIALICSKYKISRPTARRYIQMPAEKIQGMDRPRKSKHSAGRRGNAYVNIIYKMMRDGHADDTIYFYLRHTGIKDPSTTIWFYLSCISQNNFPGRKKIHSMKMLEDCYPDDVTVIKRDEILKYILTKNPKSKRNKTVEEHINLIKEHYPAVRWTEDVFQTFHSALMEKEPSKIDDFLEKYTDSSLKGFCECIKKDIAPVKNAISLEVSSGFVEGNNNKFKLIKRIVYGRAKLVNLSKKCFLAFMPKMKGFELSKLI
;
A
#
# COMPACT_ATOMS: atom_id res chain seq x y z
N MET A 1 -1.38 22.30 40.31
CA MET A 1 -2.43 22.86 39.42
C MET A 1 -3.83 22.98 40.04
N ILE A 2 -4.57 21.90 40.38
CA ILE A 2 -5.96 22.04 40.89
C ILE A 2 -6.02 22.86 42.19
N GLN A 3 -5.10 22.60 43.13
CA GLN A 3 -5.00 23.34 44.39
C GLN A 3 -4.60 24.82 44.20
N GLU A 4 -3.72 25.11 43.24
CA GLU A 4 -3.32 26.49 42.89
C GLU A 4 -4.50 27.29 42.32
N VAL A 5 -5.32 26.66 41.47
CA VAL A 5 -6.56 27.26 40.94
C VAL A 5 -7.53 27.60 42.08
N GLN A 6 -7.63 26.74 43.10
CA GLN A 6 -8.51 26.96 44.26
C GLN A 6 -8.00 28.05 45.21
N SER A 7 -6.70 28.05 45.55
CA SER A 7 -6.08 29.09 46.38
C SER A 7 -6.24 30.46 45.72
N GLN A 8 -5.91 30.57 44.43
CA GLN A 8 -6.08 31.81 43.70
C GLN A 8 -7.54 32.25 43.59
N TRP A 9 -8.47 31.31 43.36
CA TRP A 9 -9.90 31.62 43.35
C TRP A 9 -10.39 32.17 44.69
N ASN A 10 -9.87 31.65 45.81
CA ASN A 10 -10.25 32.08 47.15
C ASN A 10 -9.68 33.46 47.51
N GLU A 11 -8.44 33.74 47.11
CA GLU A 11 -7.73 35.01 47.35
C GLU A 11 -8.25 36.18 46.48
N MET A 12 -8.95 35.89 45.37
CA MET A 12 -9.47 36.94 44.50
C MET A 12 -10.63 37.73 45.16
N PRO A 13 -10.55 39.09 45.18
CA PRO A 13 -11.57 39.95 45.77
C PRO A 13 -12.89 39.91 44.99
N GLU A 14 -12.82 39.84 43.66
CA GLU A 14 -13.97 39.55 42.79
C GLU A 14 -13.75 38.23 42.06
N LYS A 15 -14.79 37.39 42.05
CA LYS A 15 -14.73 36.03 41.53
C LYS A 15 -14.85 36.00 40.00
N ASP A 16 -13.74 36.24 39.30
CA ASP A 16 -13.68 36.18 37.83
C ASP A 16 -13.10 34.86 37.29
N ILE A 17 -13.96 34.05 36.68
CA ILE A 17 -13.60 32.77 36.06
C ILE A 17 -12.79 32.97 34.77
N ALA A 18 -13.01 34.06 34.04
CA ALA A 18 -12.31 34.33 32.79
C ALA A 18 -10.80 34.52 33.03
N LEU A 19 -10.44 35.23 34.11
CA LEU A 19 -9.05 35.39 34.53
C LEU A 19 -8.37 34.05 34.85
N ILE A 20 -9.06 33.16 35.58
CA ILE A 20 -8.57 31.81 35.87
C ILE A 20 -8.37 30.99 34.58
N CYS A 21 -9.34 31.04 33.66
CA CYS A 21 -9.24 30.33 32.39
C CYS A 21 -8.06 30.82 31.54
N SER A 22 -7.85 32.13 31.49
CA SER A 22 -6.73 32.75 30.76
C SER A 22 -5.38 32.38 31.37
N LYS A 23 -5.24 32.50 32.70
CA LYS A 23 -3.98 32.26 33.41
C LYS A 23 -3.53 30.79 33.35
N TYR A 24 -4.45 29.86 33.58
CA TYR A 24 -4.12 28.42 33.60
C TYR A 24 -4.33 27.73 32.25
N LYS A 25 -4.75 28.47 31.21
CA LYS A 25 -5.08 27.96 29.88
C LYS A 25 -6.02 26.76 29.90
N ILE A 26 -7.05 26.84 30.74
CA ILE A 26 -8.07 25.80 30.89
C ILE A 26 -9.45 26.31 30.44
N SER A 27 -10.29 25.40 29.97
CA SER A 27 -11.66 25.74 29.56
C SER A 27 -12.52 26.16 30.76
N ARG A 28 -13.55 27.00 30.54
CA ARG A 28 -14.51 27.40 31.59
C ARG A 28 -15.14 26.21 32.34
N PRO A 29 -15.60 25.14 31.68
CA PRO A 29 -16.09 23.93 32.37
C PRO A 29 -15.03 23.29 33.27
N THR A 30 -13.78 23.21 32.80
CA THR A 30 -12.65 22.66 33.58
C THR A 30 -12.34 23.53 34.79
N ALA A 31 -12.31 24.86 34.63
CA ALA A 31 -12.08 25.80 35.72
C ALA A 31 -13.16 25.68 36.81
N ARG A 32 -14.45 25.68 36.42
CA ARG A 32 -15.56 25.46 37.36
C ARG A 32 -15.44 24.13 38.10
N ARG A 33 -15.09 23.06 37.38
CA ARG A 33 -14.89 21.73 37.96
C ARG A 33 -13.75 21.71 38.96
N TYR A 34 -12.66 22.44 38.73
CA TYR A 34 -11.52 22.53 39.64
C TYR A 34 -11.87 23.35 40.89
N ILE A 35 -12.54 24.48 40.72
CA ILE A 35 -13.01 25.33 41.83
C ILE A 35 -13.92 24.52 42.78
N GLN A 36 -14.84 23.73 42.24
CA GLN A 36 -15.83 22.95 43.00
C GLN A 36 -15.33 21.57 43.44
N MET A 37 -14.06 21.22 43.21
CA MET A 37 -13.55 19.89 43.52
C MET A 37 -13.28 19.72 45.03
N PRO A 38 -13.89 18.71 45.70
CA PRO A 38 -13.66 18.49 47.13
C PRO A 38 -12.25 17.96 47.40
N ALA A 39 -11.68 18.32 48.56
CA ALA A 39 -10.32 17.96 48.96
C ALA A 39 -10.06 16.45 48.94
N GLU A 40 -11.04 15.63 49.34
CA GLU A 40 -10.96 14.16 49.31
C GLU A 40 -10.70 13.61 47.90
N LYS A 41 -11.30 14.24 46.89
CA LYS A 41 -11.17 13.82 45.48
C LYS A 41 -9.81 14.22 44.91
N ILE A 42 -9.24 15.33 45.38
CA ILE A 42 -7.89 15.78 45.02
C ILE A 42 -6.85 14.84 45.64
N GLN A 43 -6.96 14.54 46.94
CA GLN A 43 -6.08 13.58 47.62
C GLN A 43 -6.16 12.16 47.02
N GLY A 44 -7.34 11.77 46.52
CA GLY A 44 -7.52 10.49 45.82
C GLY A 44 -6.91 10.42 44.42
N MET A 45 -6.46 11.53 43.83
CA MET A 45 -5.81 11.54 42.50
C MET A 45 -4.34 11.13 42.55
N ASP A 46 -3.67 11.30 43.70
CA ASP A 46 -2.27 10.89 43.89
C ASP A 46 -2.12 9.38 44.06
N ARG A 47 -3.22 8.66 44.32
CA ARG A 47 -3.23 7.21 44.41
C ARG A 47 -3.46 6.61 43.02
N PRO A 48 -2.59 5.70 42.53
CA PRO A 48 -2.82 5.02 41.26
C PRO A 48 -4.13 4.24 41.34
N ARG A 49 -5.11 4.62 40.51
CA ARG A 49 -6.34 3.84 40.36
C ARG A 49 -5.97 2.51 39.73
N LYS A 50 -6.25 1.39 40.41
CA LYS A 50 -6.30 0.08 39.77
C LYS A 50 -7.33 0.17 38.65
N SER A 51 -6.89 0.22 37.39
CA SER A 51 -7.83 0.14 36.28
C SER A 51 -8.57 -1.20 36.43
N LYS A 52 -9.87 -1.24 36.13
CA LYS A 52 -10.58 -2.50 36.00
C LYS A 52 -9.89 -3.24 34.84
N HIS A 53 -8.91 -4.09 35.14
CA HIS A 53 -8.31 -4.96 34.15
C HIS A 53 -9.46 -5.75 33.55
N SER A 54 -9.79 -5.46 32.30
CA SER A 54 -10.80 -6.20 31.56
C SER A 54 -10.31 -7.65 31.52
N ALA A 55 -10.87 -8.51 32.36
CA ALA A 55 -10.70 -9.95 32.24
C ALA A 55 -11.19 -10.30 30.82
N GLY A 56 -10.29 -10.77 29.96
CA GLY A 56 -10.62 -11.11 28.56
C GLY A 56 -9.79 -10.45 27.46
N ARG A 57 -8.78 -9.62 27.76
CA ARG A 57 -7.84 -9.19 26.71
C ARG A 57 -6.98 -10.36 26.25
N ARG A 58 -6.95 -10.64 24.95
CA ARG A 58 -6.22 -11.77 24.32
C ARG A 58 -4.78 -11.92 24.80
N GLY A 59 -4.06 -10.80 24.99
CA GLY A 59 -2.67 -10.80 25.45
C GLY A 59 -2.44 -11.25 26.89
N ASN A 60 -3.48 -11.31 27.74
CA ASN A 60 -3.32 -11.65 29.16
C ASN A 60 -2.72 -13.04 29.38
N ALA A 61 -2.94 -13.98 28.45
CA ALA A 61 -2.43 -15.34 28.55
C ALA A 61 -0.91 -15.46 28.33
N TYR A 62 -0.31 -14.55 27.54
CA TYR A 62 1.08 -14.73 27.06
C TYR A 62 1.98 -13.50 27.17
N VAL A 63 1.47 -12.31 27.48
CA VAL A 63 2.31 -11.10 27.65
C VAL A 63 3.37 -11.30 28.74
N ASN A 64 3.01 -11.93 29.85
CA ASN A 64 3.97 -12.20 30.93
C ASN A 64 5.00 -13.28 30.53
N ILE A 65 4.57 -14.29 29.77
CA ILE A 65 5.45 -15.33 29.24
C ILE A 65 6.49 -14.69 28.30
N ILE A 66 6.03 -13.86 27.36
CA ILE A 66 6.90 -13.11 26.46
C ILE A 66 7.92 -12.28 27.24
N TYR A 67 7.45 -11.48 28.21
CA TYR A 67 8.33 -10.63 29.00
C TYR A 67 9.41 -11.43 29.73
N LYS A 68 9.03 -12.52 30.41
CA LYS A 68 9.97 -13.37 31.15
C LYS A 68 10.98 -14.02 30.22
N MET A 69 10.54 -14.63 29.12
CA MET A 69 11.46 -15.27 28.17
C MET A 69 12.39 -14.27 27.49
N MET A 70 11.93 -13.05 27.20
CA MET A 70 12.80 -11.98 26.70
C MET A 70 13.84 -11.53 27.72
N ARG A 71 13.45 -11.42 29.00
CA ARG A 71 14.36 -11.11 30.10
C ARG A 71 15.42 -12.19 30.28
N ASP A 72 15.04 -13.45 30.07
CA ASP A 72 15.94 -14.60 30.15
C ASP A 72 16.80 -14.76 28.88
N GLY A 73 16.67 -13.85 27.90
CA GLY A 73 17.55 -13.76 26.73
C GLY A 73 17.13 -14.58 25.51
N HIS A 74 15.96 -15.24 25.54
CA HIS A 74 15.46 -15.99 24.38
C HIS A 74 15.15 -15.08 23.19
N ALA A 75 15.34 -15.58 21.97
CA ALA A 75 15.03 -14.89 20.72
C ALA A 75 13.52 -14.93 20.39
N ASP A 76 13.06 -14.00 19.53
CA ASP A 76 11.62 -13.82 19.25
C ASP A 76 10.95 -15.05 18.63
N ASP A 77 11.68 -15.75 17.78
CA ASP A 77 11.29 -17.01 17.14
C ASP A 77 11.10 -18.13 18.17
N THR A 78 12.06 -18.29 19.09
CA THR A 78 11.98 -19.28 20.17
C THR A 78 10.74 -19.03 21.04
N ILE A 79 10.49 -17.76 21.37
CA ILE A 79 9.30 -17.35 22.13
C ILE A 79 8.04 -17.64 21.32
N TYR A 80 8.00 -17.28 20.03
CA TYR A 80 6.84 -17.51 19.18
C TYR A 80 6.47 -19.00 19.08
N PHE A 81 7.44 -19.89 18.80
CA PHE A 81 7.19 -21.32 18.71
C PHE A 81 6.82 -21.93 20.06
N TYR A 82 7.40 -21.45 21.15
CA TYR A 82 6.98 -21.85 22.49
C TYR A 82 5.50 -21.50 22.75
N LEU A 83 5.07 -20.29 22.41
CA LEU A 83 3.66 -19.91 22.54
C LEU A 83 2.73 -20.83 21.71
N ARG A 84 3.13 -21.19 20.49
CA ARG A 84 2.39 -22.15 19.66
C ARG A 84 2.33 -23.54 20.30
N HIS A 85 3.45 -24.02 20.83
CA HIS A 85 3.53 -25.31 21.52
C HIS A 85 2.64 -25.37 22.77
N THR A 86 2.55 -24.27 23.53
CA THR A 86 1.66 -24.17 24.71
C THR A 86 0.16 -24.14 24.36
N GLY A 87 -0.21 -24.14 23.08
CA GLY A 87 -1.59 -24.20 22.62
C GLY A 87 -2.23 -22.84 22.32
N ILE A 88 -1.45 -21.75 22.24
CA ILE A 88 -1.98 -20.42 21.91
C ILE A 88 -2.35 -20.34 20.43
N LYS A 89 -3.65 -20.16 20.16
CA LYS A 89 -4.24 -20.11 18.81
C LYS A 89 -4.46 -18.70 18.28
N ASP A 90 -4.03 -17.66 18.98
CA ASP A 90 -4.14 -16.28 18.51
C ASP A 90 -3.49 -16.07 17.12
N PRO A 91 -4.00 -15.13 16.30
CA PRO A 91 -3.40 -14.81 15.01
C PRO A 91 -1.93 -14.44 15.17
N SER A 92 -1.09 -14.92 14.25
CA SER A 92 0.36 -14.66 14.29
C SER A 92 0.65 -13.16 14.40
N THR A 93 -0.06 -12.33 13.61
CA THR A 93 0.05 -10.87 13.65
C THR A 93 -0.17 -10.28 15.05
N THR A 94 -1.06 -10.86 15.85
CA THR A 94 -1.33 -10.42 17.22
C THR A 94 -0.18 -10.77 18.14
N ILE A 95 0.33 -12.00 18.06
CA ILE A 95 1.48 -12.44 18.87
C ILE A 95 2.72 -11.58 18.54
N TRP A 96 2.97 -11.36 17.25
CA TRP A 96 4.07 -10.51 16.77
C TRP A 96 3.93 -9.05 17.19
N PHE A 97 2.71 -8.51 17.24
CA PHE A 97 2.46 -7.19 17.80
C PHE A 97 2.90 -7.10 19.26
N TYR A 98 2.50 -8.07 20.10
CA TYR A 98 2.91 -8.07 21.51
C TYR A 98 4.42 -8.27 21.69
N LEU A 99 5.05 -9.17 20.94
CA LEU A 99 6.51 -9.35 20.92
C LEU A 99 7.22 -8.02 20.60
N SER A 100 6.78 -7.33 19.55
CA SER A 100 7.34 -6.04 19.12
C SER A 100 7.17 -4.95 20.18
N CYS A 101 5.96 -4.79 20.73
CA CYS A 101 5.68 -3.78 21.75
C CYS A 101 6.49 -4.02 23.04
N ILE A 102 6.57 -5.27 23.49
CA ILE A 102 7.32 -5.60 24.71
C ILE A 102 8.81 -5.39 24.49
N SER A 103 9.35 -5.81 23.33
CA SER A 103 10.74 -5.58 22.98
C SER A 103 11.06 -4.08 22.92
N GLN A 104 10.23 -3.26 22.26
CA GLN A 104 10.47 -1.82 22.15
C GLN A 104 10.44 -1.10 23.49
N ASN A 105 9.45 -1.42 24.32
CA ASN A 105 9.22 -0.68 25.56
C ASN A 105 10.15 -1.12 26.70
N ASN A 106 10.56 -2.39 26.71
CA ASN A 106 11.31 -2.95 27.85
C ASN A 106 12.74 -3.36 27.51
N PHE A 107 13.06 -3.62 26.23
CA PHE A 107 14.36 -4.16 25.79
C PHE A 107 14.87 -3.45 24.52
N PRO A 108 15.13 -2.12 24.57
CA PRO A 108 15.41 -1.30 23.39
C PRO A 108 16.66 -1.70 22.59
N GLY A 109 17.62 -2.43 23.20
CA GLY A 109 18.83 -2.93 22.56
C GLY A 109 18.74 -4.35 21.99
N ARG A 110 17.59 -5.04 22.12
CA ARG A 110 17.46 -6.44 21.67
C ARG A 110 17.30 -6.52 20.15
N LYS A 111 18.02 -7.45 19.53
CA LYS A 111 17.91 -7.75 18.09
C LYS A 111 16.50 -8.28 17.80
N LYS A 112 15.74 -7.54 16.99
CA LYS A 112 14.38 -7.90 16.59
C LYS A 112 14.41 -8.86 15.41
N ILE A 113 13.52 -9.85 15.43
CA ILE A 113 13.28 -10.72 14.27
C ILE A 113 11.94 -10.31 13.65
N HIS A 114 11.94 -10.09 12.34
CA HIS A 114 10.70 -9.84 11.60
C HIS A 114 9.99 -11.17 11.32
N SER A 115 8.75 -11.27 11.78
CA SER A 115 7.85 -12.42 11.62
C SER A 115 7.77 -13.01 10.21
N MET A 116 7.74 -12.14 9.21
CA MET A 116 7.60 -12.51 7.79
C MET A 116 8.85 -13.18 7.20
N LYS A 117 9.95 -13.29 7.95
CA LYS A 117 11.19 -13.95 7.48
C LYS A 117 11.34 -15.39 7.98
N MET A 118 10.40 -15.90 8.77
CA MET A 118 10.54 -17.19 9.46
C MET A 118 9.73 -18.34 8.84
N LEU A 119 8.75 -18.01 8.00
CA LEU A 119 7.91 -18.97 7.30
C LEU A 119 7.92 -18.57 5.83
N GLU A 120 8.46 -19.44 4.99
CA GLU A 120 8.31 -19.33 3.53
C GLU A 120 7.16 -20.24 3.15
N ASP A 121 6.06 -19.65 2.68
CA ASP A 121 4.96 -20.43 2.11
C ASP A 121 5.46 -21.05 0.80
N CYS A 122 5.86 -22.32 0.87
CA CYS A 122 6.25 -23.09 -0.30
C CYS A 122 5.11 -24.01 -0.74
N TYR A 123 4.98 -24.18 -2.06
CA TYR A 123 4.19 -25.27 -2.61
C TYR A 123 5.00 -26.57 -2.51
N PRO A 124 4.34 -27.72 -2.38
CA PRO A 124 5.01 -29.02 -2.48
C PRO A 124 5.82 -29.17 -3.78
N ASP A 125 6.90 -29.95 -3.74
CA ASP A 125 7.84 -30.09 -4.86
C ASP A 125 7.21 -30.76 -6.11
N ASP A 126 6.13 -31.52 -5.92
CA ASP A 126 5.38 -32.20 -6.98
C ASP A 126 4.33 -31.29 -7.66
N VAL A 127 4.19 -30.04 -7.21
CA VAL A 127 3.22 -29.09 -7.76
C VAL A 127 3.89 -28.09 -8.70
N THR A 128 3.54 -28.16 -9.99
CA THR A 128 3.92 -27.13 -10.95
C THR A 128 3.11 -25.86 -10.72
N VAL A 129 3.77 -24.79 -10.29
CA VAL A 129 3.14 -23.49 -10.06
C VAL A 129 3.27 -22.62 -11.30
N ILE A 130 2.14 -22.28 -11.90
CA ILE A 130 2.06 -21.32 -13.01
C ILE A 130 1.34 -20.07 -12.51
N LYS A 131 2.02 -18.92 -12.55
CA LYS A 131 1.44 -17.65 -12.10
C LYS A 131 0.53 -17.05 -13.17
N ARG A 132 -0.48 -16.32 -12.72
CA ARG A 132 -1.42 -15.60 -13.60
C ARG A 132 -0.70 -14.67 -14.59
N ASP A 133 0.34 -13.96 -14.15
CA ASP A 133 1.07 -13.04 -15.01
C ASP A 133 1.85 -13.76 -16.11
N GLU A 134 2.30 -15.00 -15.87
CA GLU A 134 2.97 -15.83 -16.87
C GLU A 134 2.01 -16.28 -17.96
N ILE A 135 0.78 -16.66 -17.59
CA ILE A 135 -0.30 -16.99 -18.53
C ILE A 135 -0.65 -15.76 -19.38
N LEU A 136 -0.85 -14.61 -18.74
CA LEU A 136 -1.19 -13.36 -19.44
C LEU A 136 -0.07 -12.93 -20.40
N LYS A 137 1.19 -12.99 -19.97
CA LYS A 137 2.34 -12.73 -20.84
C LYS A 137 2.36 -13.68 -22.03
N TYR A 138 2.04 -14.95 -21.82
CA TYR A 138 2.03 -15.95 -22.89
C TYR A 138 0.97 -15.66 -23.95
N ILE A 139 -0.28 -15.39 -23.55
CA ILE A 139 -1.39 -15.19 -24.51
C ILE A 139 -1.44 -13.78 -25.13
N LEU A 140 -0.91 -12.75 -24.44
CA LEU A 140 -1.00 -11.34 -24.85
C LEU A 140 0.29 -10.77 -25.49
N THR A 141 1.34 -11.56 -25.66
CA THR A 141 2.62 -11.06 -26.22
C THR A 141 2.85 -11.51 -27.65
N LYS A 142 2.92 -10.56 -28.59
CA LYS A 142 3.26 -10.76 -30.01
C LYS A 142 4.67 -10.27 -30.35
N ASN A 143 5.65 -10.56 -29.49
CA ASN A 143 7.04 -10.21 -29.74
C ASN A 143 7.86 -11.45 -30.12
N PRO A 144 8.37 -11.56 -31.36
CA PRO A 144 9.16 -12.71 -31.79
C PRO A 144 10.49 -12.85 -31.03
N LYS A 145 10.99 -11.79 -30.41
CA LYS A 145 12.22 -11.81 -29.60
C LYS A 145 11.98 -12.25 -28.15
N SER A 146 10.72 -12.39 -27.73
CA SER A 146 10.39 -12.80 -26.37
C SER A 146 10.50 -14.31 -26.23
N LYS A 147 11.34 -14.78 -25.30
CA LYS A 147 11.40 -16.20 -24.94
C LYS A 147 10.08 -16.61 -24.31
N ARG A 148 9.40 -17.60 -24.90
CA ARG A 148 8.18 -18.17 -24.32
C ARG A 148 8.51 -19.02 -23.10
N ASN A 149 7.62 -18.99 -22.12
CA ASN A 149 7.74 -19.84 -20.93
C ASN A 149 7.32 -21.27 -21.32
N LYS A 150 8.29 -22.20 -21.30
CA LYS A 150 8.08 -23.60 -21.70
C LYS A 150 7.05 -24.32 -20.82
N THR A 151 7.10 -24.09 -19.51
CA THR A 151 6.16 -24.68 -18.56
C THR A 151 4.72 -24.25 -18.85
N VAL A 152 4.51 -22.97 -19.20
CA VAL A 152 3.19 -22.48 -19.63
C VAL A 152 2.78 -23.11 -20.95
N GLU A 153 3.69 -23.20 -21.93
CA GLU A 153 3.43 -23.78 -23.25
C GLU A 153 2.98 -25.25 -23.18
N GLU A 154 3.60 -26.04 -22.32
CA GLU A 154 3.23 -27.45 -22.08
C GLU A 154 1.80 -27.58 -21.51
N HIS A 155 1.37 -26.64 -20.66
CA HIS A 155 0.10 -26.73 -19.94
C HIS A 155 -1.01 -25.83 -20.51
N ILE A 156 -0.73 -25.01 -21.53
CA ILE A 156 -1.67 -23.96 -21.97
C ILE A 156 -2.99 -24.52 -22.51
N ASN A 157 -2.96 -25.66 -23.20
CA ASN A 157 -4.16 -26.28 -23.75
C ASN A 157 -5.08 -26.78 -22.63
N LEU A 158 -4.51 -27.45 -21.63
CA LEU A 158 -5.21 -27.88 -20.42
C LEU A 158 -5.80 -26.68 -19.65
N ILE A 159 -5.01 -25.60 -19.51
CA ILE A 159 -5.47 -24.37 -18.87
C ILE A 159 -6.66 -23.76 -19.64
N LYS A 160 -6.63 -23.75 -20.98
CA LYS A 160 -7.72 -23.21 -21.81
C LYS A 160 -8.99 -24.07 -21.73
N GLU A 161 -8.84 -25.38 -21.55
CA GLU A 161 -9.95 -26.32 -21.37
C GLU A 161 -10.65 -26.10 -20.03
N HIS A 162 -9.88 -26.09 -18.92
CA HIS A 162 -10.43 -25.88 -17.58
C HIS A 162 -10.86 -24.44 -17.30
N TYR A 163 -10.22 -23.46 -17.94
CA TYR A 163 -10.51 -22.04 -17.78
C TYR A 163 -10.82 -21.39 -19.13
N PRO A 164 -12.08 -21.51 -19.62
CA PRO A 164 -12.51 -20.92 -20.90
C PRO A 164 -12.26 -19.41 -21.01
N ALA A 165 -12.19 -18.70 -19.87
CA ALA A 165 -11.83 -17.29 -19.81
C ALA A 165 -10.45 -16.99 -20.43
N VAL A 166 -9.48 -17.90 -20.30
CA VAL A 166 -8.13 -17.76 -20.88
C VAL A 166 -8.22 -17.85 -22.40
N ARG A 167 -8.96 -18.83 -22.91
CA ARG A 167 -9.21 -18.99 -24.35
C ARG A 167 -9.92 -17.77 -24.94
N TRP A 168 -10.99 -17.32 -24.29
CA TRP A 168 -11.73 -16.14 -24.71
C TRP A 168 -10.85 -14.88 -24.72
N THR A 169 -10.04 -14.68 -23.67
CA THR A 169 -9.11 -13.54 -23.57
C THR A 169 -8.08 -13.55 -24.69
N GLU A 170 -7.53 -14.73 -25.01
CA GLU A 170 -6.61 -14.89 -26.13
C GLU A 170 -7.30 -14.56 -27.46
N ASP A 171 -8.49 -15.11 -27.73
CA ASP A 171 -9.26 -14.85 -28.96
C ASP A 171 -9.55 -13.36 -29.18
N VAL A 172 -10.03 -12.68 -28.13
CA VAL A 172 -10.23 -11.23 -28.12
C VAL A 172 -8.95 -10.51 -28.51
N PHE A 173 -7.84 -10.83 -27.84
CA PHE A 173 -6.57 -10.16 -28.08
C PHE A 173 -6.05 -10.42 -29.49
N GLN A 174 -6.15 -11.65 -30.00
CA GLN A 174 -5.77 -11.99 -31.37
C GLN A 174 -6.60 -11.20 -32.38
N THR A 175 -7.92 -11.18 -32.21
CA THR A 175 -8.84 -10.47 -33.11
C THR A 175 -8.53 -8.98 -33.12
N PHE A 176 -8.35 -8.37 -31.95
CA PHE A 176 -8.01 -6.95 -31.83
C PHE A 176 -6.64 -6.62 -32.42
N HIS A 177 -5.62 -7.44 -32.11
CA HIS A 177 -4.27 -7.23 -32.62
C HIS A 177 -4.24 -7.35 -34.15
N SER A 178 -4.92 -8.33 -34.74
CA SER A 178 -5.04 -8.45 -36.19
C SER A 178 -5.75 -7.23 -36.79
N ALA A 179 -6.87 -6.80 -36.21
CA ALA A 179 -7.59 -5.62 -36.68
C ALA A 179 -6.75 -4.33 -36.66
N LEU A 180 -5.79 -4.21 -35.73
CA LEU A 180 -4.89 -3.06 -35.67
C LEU A 180 -3.67 -3.16 -36.60
N MET A 181 -3.14 -4.36 -36.81
CA MET A 181 -1.88 -4.57 -37.54
C MET A 181 -2.08 -4.85 -39.02
N GLU A 182 -3.26 -5.36 -39.39
CA GLU A 182 -3.68 -5.46 -40.78
C GLU A 182 -4.09 -4.05 -41.21
N LYS A 183 -3.50 -3.52 -42.29
CA LYS A 183 -3.73 -2.15 -42.80
C LYS A 183 -5.13 -1.96 -43.42
N GLU A 184 -6.14 -2.59 -42.81
CA GLU A 184 -7.53 -2.64 -43.26
C GLU A 184 -8.44 -2.08 -42.16
N PRO A 185 -8.86 -0.80 -42.28
CA PRO A 185 -9.64 -0.12 -41.24
C PRO A 185 -11.04 -0.70 -41.00
N SER A 186 -11.61 -1.47 -41.92
CA SER A 186 -12.92 -2.13 -41.74
C SER A 186 -12.89 -3.18 -40.62
N LYS A 187 -11.76 -3.85 -40.40
CA LYS A 187 -11.65 -4.91 -39.38
C LYS A 187 -11.85 -4.43 -37.95
N ILE A 188 -11.62 -3.14 -37.70
CA ILE A 188 -11.92 -2.57 -36.38
C ILE A 188 -13.43 -2.48 -36.16
N ASP A 189 -14.21 -2.25 -37.22
CA ASP A 189 -15.67 -2.21 -37.13
C ASP A 189 -16.20 -3.62 -36.82
N ASP A 190 -15.68 -4.65 -37.50
CA ASP A 190 -16.00 -6.07 -37.23
C ASP A 190 -15.68 -6.46 -35.78
N PHE A 191 -14.52 -6.03 -35.27
CA PHE A 191 -14.15 -6.23 -33.87
C PHE A 191 -15.15 -5.56 -32.92
N LEU A 192 -15.54 -4.31 -33.22
CA LEU A 192 -16.48 -3.58 -32.39
C LEU A 192 -17.85 -4.24 -32.41
N GLU A 193 -18.35 -4.68 -33.56
CA GLU A 193 -19.63 -5.40 -33.66
C GLU A 193 -19.59 -6.70 -32.85
N LYS A 194 -18.52 -7.50 -32.99
CA LYS A 194 -18.38 -8.79 -32.29
C LYS A 194 -18.36 -8.65 -30.76
N TYR A 195 -17.78 -7.58 -30.22
CA TYR A 195 -17.52 -7.46 -28.77
C TYR A 195 -18.29 -6.33 -28.06
N THR A 196 -19.13 -5.54 -28.74
CA THR A 196 -19.89 -4.43 -28.12
C THR A 196 -20.78 -4.90 -26.97
N ASP A 197 -21.40 -6.08 -27.09
CA ASP A 197 -22.31 -6.62 -26.07
C ASP A 197 -21.61 -7.55 -25.05
N SER A 198 -20.29 -7.64 -25.12
CA SER A 198 -19.48 -8.44 -24.19
C SER A 198 -19.08 -7.64 -22.94
N SER A 199 -18.28 -8.25 -22.06
CA SER A 199 -17.64 -7.58 -20.92
C SER A 199 -16.71 -6.42 -21.33
N LEU A 200 -16.42 -6.26 -22.63
CA LEU A 200 -15.63 -5.16 -23.21
C LEU A 200 -16.45 -3.98 -23.69
N LYS A 201 -17.76 -3.93 -23.43
CA LYS A 201 -18.64 -2.82 -23.84
C LYS A 201 -18.02 -1.44 -23.63
N GLY A 202 -17.52 -1.16 -22.42
CA GLY A 202 -16.90 0.13 -22.10
C GLY A 202 -15.64 0.41 -22.93
N PHE A 203 -14.85 -0.61 -23.24
CA PHE A 203 -13.68 -0.49 -24.12
C PHE A 203 -14.10 -0.20 -25.58
N CYS A 204 -15.09 -0.94 -26.10
CA CYS A 204 -15.65 -0.71 -27.43
C CYS A 204 -16.26 0.69 -27.57
N GLU A 205 -17.00 1.18 -26.57
CA GLU A 205 -17.54 2.54 -26.54
C GLU A 205 -16.45 3.61 -26.57
N CYS A 206 -15.35 3.40 -25.85
CA CYS A 206 -14.19 4.30 -25.91
C CYS A 206 -13.59 4.36 -27.32
N ILE A 207 -13.40 3.21 -27.97
CA ILE A 207 -12.89 3.17 -29.35
C ILE A 207 -13.86 3.87 -30.32
N LYS A 208 -15.17 3.64 -30.18
CA LYS A 208 -16.20 4.25 -31.04
C LYS A 208 -16.17 5.78 -30.98
N LYS A 209 -15.91 6.36 -29.80
CA LYS A 209 -15.78 7.82 -29.62
C LYS A 209 -14.60 8.39 -30.42
N ASP A 210 -13.51 7.63 -30.49
CA ASP A 210 -12.26 8.00 -31.15
C ASP A 210 -12.05 7.21 -32.46
N ILE A 211 -13.12 6.84 -33.17
CA ILE A 211 -13.03 5.93 -34.32
C ILE A 211 -12.19 6.50 -35.47
N ALA A 212 -12.30 7.79 -35.74
CA ALA A 212 -11.53 8.45 -36.81
C ALA A 212 -10.01 8.39 -36.56
N PRO A 213 -9.48 8.82 -35.39
CA PRO A 213 -8.05 8.67 -35.12
C PRO A 213 -7.59 7.21 -35.02
N VAL A 214 -8.44 6.28 -34.57
CA VAL A 214 -8.11 4.83 -34.57
C VAL A 214 -7.95 4.30 -35.99
N LYS A 215 -8.90 4.59 -36.89
CA LYS A 215 -8.79 4.20 -38.32
C LYS A 215 -7.59 4.85 -38.99
N ASN A 216 -7.30 6.11 -38.67
CA ASN A 216 -6.09 6.78 -39.16
C ASN A 216 -4.80 6.10 -38.67
N ALA A 217 -4.76 5.61 -37.42
CA ALA A 217 -3.62 4.89 -36.88
C ALA A 217 -3.36 3.54 -37.57
N ILE A 218 -4.41 2.93 -38.16
CA ILE A 218 -4.31 1.69 -38.96
C ILE A 218 -3.84 2.02 -40.39
N SER A 219 -4.41 3.05 -41.01
CA SER A 219 -4.16 3.40 -42.42
C SER A 219 -2.82 4.10 -42.67
N LEU A 220 -2.39 4.95 -41.73
CA LEU A 220 -1.24 5.83 -41.92
C LEU A 220 0.04 5.21 -41.37
N GLU A 221 1.13 5.33 -42.12
CA GLU A 221 2.45 4.88 -41.66
C GLU A 221 3.09 5.88 -40.67
N VAL A 222 2.55 7.10 -40.60
CA VAL A 222 3.04 8.16 -39.72
C VAL A 222 2.38 8.04 -38.35
N SER A 223 3.19 7.82 -37.33
CA SER A 223 2.74 7.75 -35.94
C SER A 223 3.31 8.90 -35.11
N SER A 224 2.42 9.64 -34.44
CA SER A 224 2.80 10.58 -33.38
C SER A 224 3.08 9.88 -32.03
N GLY A 225 2.97 8.54 -31.97
CA GLY A 225 3.06 7.76 -30.73
C GLY A 225 4.37 7.96 -29.98
N PHE A 226 5.50 8.12 -30.68
CA PHE A 226 6.77 8.44 -30.03
C PHE A 226 6.75 9.81 -29.33
N VAL A 227 6.19 10.82 -29.99
CA VAL A 227 6.06 12.17 -29.43
C VAL A 227 5.10 12.15 -28.25
N GLU A 228 3.95 11.50 -28.39
CA GLU A 228 2.95 11.44 -27.33
C GLU A 228 3.42 10.61 -26.12
N GLY A 229 4.21 9.56 -26.35
CA GLY A 229 4.88 8.82 -25.29
C GLY A 229 5.83 9.70 -24.47
N ASN A 230 6.63 10.55 -25.13
CA ASN A 230 7.50 11.51 -24.45
C ASN A 230 6.68 12.59 -23.71
N ASN A 231 5.61 13.10 -24.32
CA ASN A 231 4.70 14.05 -23.67
C ASN A 231 4.10 13.46 -22.40
N ASN A 232 3.62 12.21 -22.44
CA ASN A 232 3.03 11.53 -21.29
C ASN A 232 4.06 11.25 -20.20
N LYS A 233 5.28 10.82 -20.55
CA LYS A 233 6.39 10.69 -19.61
C LYS A 233 6.70 12.02 -18.92
N PHE A 234 6.76 13.11 -19.68
CA PHE A 234 7.00 14.45 -19.13
C PHE A 234 5.87 14.89 -18.19
N LYS A 235 4.60 14.73 -18.60
CA LYS A 235 3.42 15.03 -17.77
C LYS A 235 3.46 14.26 -16.44
N LEU A 236 3.85 12.99 -16.46
CA LEU A 236 3.99 12.18 -15.24
C LEU A 236 5.09 12.70 -14.33
N ILE A 237 6.30 12.95 -14.85
CA ILE A 237 7.42 13.51 -14.08
C ILE A 237 7.00 14.86 -13.46
N LYS A 238 6.29 15.70 -14.22
CA LYS A 238 5.74 16.95 -13.72
C LYS A 238 4.82 16.72 -12.52
N ARG A 239 3.84 15.81 -12.58
CA ARG A 239 2.94 15.53 -11.44
C ARG A 239 3.69 15.06 -10.19
N ILE A 240 4.72 14.24 -10.34
CA ILE A 240 5.52 13.72 -9.22
C ILE A 240 6.37 14.82 -8.58
N VAL A 241 6.98 15.69 -9.38
CA VAL A 241 8.03 16.62 -8.93
C VAL A 241 7.47 18.00 -8.56
N TYR A 242 6.45 18.48 -9.27
CA TYR A 242 6.02 19.88 -9.18
C TYR A 242 5.43 20.24 -7.81
N GLY A 243 4.68 19.34 -7.17
CA GLY A 243 4.06 19.59 -5.86
C GLY A 243 5.06 19.75 -4.71
N ARG A 244 6.28 19.18 -4.82
CA ARG A 244 7.26 19.16 -3.72
C ARG A 244 8.51 20.03 -3.96
N ALA A 245 8.80 20.43 -5.21
CA ALA A 245 10.17 20.84 -5.55
C ALA A 245 10.35 22.15 -6.34
N LYS A 246 9.28 22.93 -6.61
CA LYS A 246 9.30 24.16 -7.44
C LYS A 246 9.86 23.93 -8.86
N LEU A 247 9.84 24.96 -9.72
CA LEU A 247 10.10 24.87 -11.16
C LEU A 247 11.56 24.47 -11.50
N VAL A 248 12.52 24.85 -10.66
CA VAL A 248 13.96 24.60 -10.86
C VAL A 248 14.28 23.10 -10.86
N ASN A 249 13.69 22.31 -9.95
CA ASN A 249 13.94 20.87 -9.89
C ASN A 249 13.21 20.07 -10.98
N LEU A 250 12.12 20.62 -11.54
CA LEU A 250 11.46 20.02 -12.69
C LEU A 250 12.39 20.01 -13.91
N SER A 251 13.08 21.13 -14.17
CA SER A 251 14.03 21.23 -15.29
C SER A 251 15.13 20.18 -15.18
N LYS A 252 15.82 20.09 -14.04
CA LYS A 252 16.91 19.13 -13.80
C LYS A 252 16.47 17.67 -13.93
N LYS A 253 15.34 17.29 -13.30
CA LYS A 253 14.85 15.89 -13.35
C LYS A 253 14.23 15.50 -14.68
N CYS A 254 13.51 16.40 -15.34
CA CYS A 254 13.02 16.15 -16.69
C CYS A 254 14.19 16.02 -17.66
N PHE A 255 15.14 16.96 -17.65
CA PHE A 255 16.31 16.95 -18.51
C PHE A 255 17.11 15.64 -18.36
N LEU A 256 17.41 15.23 -17.12
CA LEU A 256 18.02 13.93 -16.79
C LEU A 256 17.29 12.72 -17.40
N ALA A 257 15.96 12.69 -17.35
CA ALA A 257 15.17 11.55 -17.82
C ALA A 257 15.13 11.40 -19.35
N PHE A 258 15.54 12.43 -20.10
CA PHE A 258 15.61 12.44 -21.56
C PHE A 258 17.05 12.53 -22.11
N MET A 259 18.02 12.90 -21.27
CA MET A 259 19.45 13.05 -21.59
C MET A 259 20.13 11.81 -22.20
N PRO A 260 19.87 10.56 -21.76
CA PRO A 260 20.48 9.38 -22.38
C PRO A 260 20.18 9.21 -23.87
N LYS A 261 19.17 9.92 -24.40
CA LYS A 261 18.80 9.89 -25.83
C LYS A 261 19.41 11.05 -26.63
N MET A 262 20.13 11.98 -25.99
CA MET A 262 20.79 13.10 -26.65
C MET A 262 22.23 12.70 -27.04
N LYS A 263 22.64 12.99 -28.28
CA LYS A 263 24.04 12.79 -28.71
C LYS A 263 24.97 13.70 -27.89
N GLY A 264 26.04 13.15 -27.32
CA GLY A 264 27.05 13.90 -26.55
C GLY A 264 26.78 14.06 -25.05
N PHE A 265 25.90 13.22 -24.48
CA PHE A 265 25.64 13.17 -23.05
C PHE A 265 26.78 12.49 -22.28
N GLU A 266 27.34 13.19 -21.30
CA GLU A 266 28.24 12.63 -20.30
C GLU A 266 27.69 12.89 -18.89
N LEU A 267 27.79 11.88 -18.03
CA LEU A 267 27.29 11.93 -16.65
C LEU A 267 28.00 13.01 -15.81
N SER A 268 29.24 13.35 -16.19
CA SER A 268 30.08 14.40 -15.60
C SER A 268 29.45 15.80 -15.66
N LYS A 269 28.59 16.07 -16.64
CA LYS A 269 27.91 17.37 -16.82
C LYS A 269 26.74 17.62 -15.86
N LEU A 270 26.49 16.71 -14.93
CA LEU A 270 25.36 16.75 -13.98
C LEU A 270 25.76 17.12 -12.55
N ILE A 271 27.07 17.20 -12.28
CA ILE A 271 27.66 17.69 -11.03
C ILE A 271 27.77 19.22 -11.16
#